data_AF-A0A6A7L5F3-F1
#
_entry.id   AF-A0A6A7L5F3-F1
#
_cell.length_a   1.000
_cell.length_b   1.000
_cell.length_c   1.000
_cell.angle_alpha   90.00
_cell.angle_beta   90.00
_cell.angle_gamma   90.00
#
_symmetry.space_group_name_H-M   'P 1'
#
loop_
_entity.id
_entity.type
_entity.pdbx_description
1 polymer ?
#
loop_
_entity_poly.entity_id
_entity_poly.type
_entity_poly.pdbx_seq_one_letter_code
_entity_poly.pdbx_strand_id
1 'polypeptide(L)'
;MKQLFVSPLLLLAIAIPAAAQTGNGAPSGPHYNLNIIGVERGKNSDMTGSNRHTIFVALGRNGQVTSKIYLTRGEFAVCDGNAFDAAYDCAGQMIQHEGAVFQLPCNENLSEDGVDLVPCDDLGDTAAYEVYARALGQPNGSATITTCATDVTTGEVVCSAENVLLVRNKGQQTFSNVTNELTSLVANIDADPQFERVALFHDPFVDWFWQYDNRGLRLAQLRFYPIP
;
A
#
# COMPACT_ATOMS: atom_id res chain seq x y z
N MET A 1 -17.23 -61.15 15.16
CA MET A 1 -17.34 -60.14 14.08
C MET A 1 -17.58 -58.79 14.77
N LYS A 2 -16.79 -57.74 14.67
CA LYS A 2 -15.66 -57.32 13.81
C LYS A 2 -14.73 -56.47 14.70
N GLN A 3 -13.42 -56.62 14.58
CA GLN A 3 -12.47 -55.71 15.23
C GLN A 3 -12.33 -54.44 14.38
N LEU A 4 -12.55 -53.27 14.98
CA LEU A 4 -12.36 -51.97 14.36
C LEU A 4 -10.89 -51.57 14.50
N PHE A 5 -10.19 -51.50 13.37
CA PHE A 5 -8.85 -50.92 13.29
C PHE A 5 -8.97 -49.41 13.13
N VAL A 6 -8.54 -48.65 14.14
CA VAL A 6 -8.38 -47.20 14.04
C VAL A 6 -6.99 -46.94 13.48
N SER A 7 -6.93 -46.46 12.24
CA SER A 7 -5.68 -46.08 11.59
C SER A 7 -5.32 -44.65 11.99
N PRO A 8 -4.09 -44.36 12.45
CA PRO A 8 -3.69 -43.00 12.80
C PRO A 8 -3.48 -42.20 11.50
N LEU A 9 -4.28 -41.14 11.32
CA LEU A 9 -4.07 -40.15 10.27
C LEU A 9 -2.84 -39.31 10.65
N LEU A 10 -1.73 -39.53 9.96
CA LEU A 10 -0.49 -38.78 10.14
C LEU A 10 -0.67 -37.38 9.52
N LEU A 11 -0.91 -36.36 10.35
CA LEU A 11 -0.86 -34.96 9.92
C LEU A 11 0.59 -34.59 9.57
N LEU A 12 0.89 -34.42 8.28
CA LEU A 12 2.14 -33.81 7.83
C LEU A 12 2.02 -32.30 8.05
N ALA A 13 2.73 -31.77 9.05
CA ALA A 13 2.87 -30.33 9.22
C ALA A 13 3.76 -29.79 8.09
N ILE A 14 3.15 -29.11 7.12
CA ILE A 14 3.89 -28.39 6.08
C ILE A 14 4.44 -27.13 6.75
N ALA A 15 5.74 -27.14 7.07
CA ALA A 15 6.43 -25.95 7.53
C ALA A 15 6.64 -25.00 6.34
N ILE A 16 5.82 -23.96 6.25
CA ILE A 16 6.03 -22.85 5.32
C ILE A 16 7.31 -22.13 5.76
N PRO A 17 8.32 -21.94 4.91
CA PRO A 17 9.55 -21.27 5.30
C PRO A 17 9.25 -19.81 5.62
N ALA A 18 9.38 -19.44 6.91
CA ALA A 18 9.36 -18.05 7.33
C ALA A 18 10.50 -17.29 6.65
N ALA A 19 10.19 -16.20 5.96
CA ALA A 19 11.20 -15.38 5.30
C ALA A 19 12.18 -14.82 6.35
N ALA A 20 13.47 -15.10 6.18
CA ALA A 20 14.50 -14.60 7.10
C ALA A 20 14.57 -13.07 7.03
N GLN A 21 14.18 -12.39 8.12
CA GLN A 21 14.36 -10.96 8.28
C GLN A 21 15.86 -10.63 8.30
N THR A 22 16.30 -9.76 7.39
CA THR A 22 17.67 -9.25 7.40
C THR A 22 17.83 -8.21 8.51
N GLY A 23 19.07 -7.87 8.90
CA GLY A 23 19.35 -6.83 9.90
C GLY A 23 18.82 -5.41 9.56
N ASN A 24 18.14 -5.23 8.42
CA ASN A 24 17.43 -4.01 8.05
C ASN A 24 15.91 -4.04 8.35
N GLY A 25 15.37 -5.13 8.90
CA GLY A 25 13.95 -5.28 9.25
C GLY A 25 13.02 -5.77 8.14
N ALA A 26 13.51 -5.96 6.91
CA ALA A 26 12.73 -6.52 5.80
C ALA A 26 13.20 -7.94 5.41
N PRO A 27 12.34 -8.73 4.75
CA PRO A 27 12.70 -10.02 4.17
C PRO A 27 13.85 -9.93 3.17
N SER A 28 14.55 -11.05 3.01
CA SER A 28 15.44 -11.28 1.87
C SER A 28 14.65 -11.80 0.67
N GLY A 29 15.01 -11.41 -0.54
CA GLY A 29 14.45 -11.99 -1.77
C GLY A 29 14.08 -10.97 -2.84
N PRO A 30 13.56 -11.44 -3.99
CA PRO A 30 13.01 -10.58 -5.03
C PRO A 30 11.90 -9.70 -4.46
N HIS A 31 11.92 -8.42 -4.83
CA HIS A 31 10.89 -7.46 -4.43
C HIS A 31 10.83 -6.33 -5.45
N TYR A 32 9.64 -5.71 -5.57
CA TYR A 32 9.51 -4.41 -6.19
C TYR A 32 9.87 -3.34 -5.15
N ASN A 33 10.75 -2.40 -5.51
CA ASN A 33 11.08 -1.27 -4.64
C ASN A 33 10.28 -0.06 -5.14
N LEU A 34 9.69 0.75 -4.26
CA LEU A 34 9.11 2.06 -4.58
C LEU A 34 9.75 3.13 -3.69
N ASN A 35 10.17 4.24 -4.28
CA ASN A 35 10.65 5.41 -3.55
C ASN A 35 9.64 6.55 -3.68
N ILE A 36 9.13 7.07 -2.58
CA ILE A 36 8.30 8.28 -2.54
C ILE A 36 9.17 9.42 -2.02
N ILE A 37 9.46 10.39 -2.88
CA ILE A 37 10.44 11.45 -2.63
C ILE A 37 9.72 12.79 -2.45
N GLY A 38 9.89 13.39 -1.27
CA GLY A 38 9.42 14.74 -0.99
C GLY A 38 10.28 15.78 -1.70
N VAL A 39 9.67 16.60 -2.55
CA VAL A 39 10.33 17.68 -3.30
C VAL A 39 9.64 19.04 -3.09
N GLU A 40 10.40 20.13 -3.15
CA GLU A 40 9.86 21.50 -2.99
C GLU A 40 9.06 21.96 -4.21
N ARG A 41 9.33 21.38 -5.38
CA ARG A 41 8.67 21.67 -6.65
C ARG A 41 8.51 20.37 -7.43
N GLY A 42 7.38 20.25 -8.12
CA GLY A 42 7.12 19.15 -9.05
C GLY A 42 8.17 19.06 -10.15
N LYS A 43 8.15 17.94 -10.86
CA LYS A 43 9.00 17.77 -12.06
C LYS A 43 8.31 18.44 -13.24
N ASN A 44 9.10 19.01 -14.15
CA ASN A 44 8.58 19.62 -15.38
C ASN A 44 8.39 18.59 -16.50
N SER A 45 8.96 17.40 -16.35
CA SER A 45 8.69 16.26 -17.22
C SER A 45 7.43 15.54 -16.71
N ASP A 46 6.60 15.07 -17.62
CA ASP A 46 5.38 14.29 -17.38
C ASP A 46 5.57 13.06 -16.48
N MET A 47 6.75 12.41 -16.49
CA MET A 47 7.05 11.22 -15.66
C MET A 47 6.12 10.01 -15.90
N THR A 48 5.21 10.08 -16.86
CA THR A 48 4.25 9.02 -17.22
C THR A 48 4.94 7.87 -17.94
N GLY A 49 4.49 6.63 -17.69
CA GLY A 49 5.00 5.43 -18.34
C GLY A 49 6.50 5.18 -18.13
N SER A 50 7.09 5.78 -17.10
CA SER A 50 8.52 5.61 -16.83
C SER A 50 8.75 4.32 -16.06
N ASN A 51 9.76 3.52 -16.45
CA ASN A 51 10.25 2.37 -15.65
C ASN A 51 10.93 2.81 -14.34
N ARG A 52 10.60 4.00 -13.84
CA ARG A 52 11.16 4.59 -12.64
C ARG A 52 10.27 4.19 -11.49
N HIS A 53 10.86 3.47 -10.56
CA HIS A 53 10.24 3.07 -9.31
C HIS A 53 10.19 4.24 -8.30
N THR A 54 9.73 5.41 -8.74
CA THR A 54 9.83 6.66 -7.97
C THR A 54 8.66 7.59 -8.21
N ILE A 55 8.07 8.07 -7.11
CA ILE A 55 7.00 9.06 -7.09
C ILE A 55 7.51 10.32 -6.38
N PHE A 56 7.17 11.50 -6.91
CA PHE A 56 7.49 12.80 -6.34
C PHE A 56 6.24 13.42 -5.73
N VAL A 57 6.33 13.78 -4.45
CA VAL A 57 5.25 14.39 -3.67
C VAL A 57 5.70 15.73 -3.07
N ALA A 58 4.75 16.55 -2.64
CA ALA A 58 5.04 17.82 -1.98
C ALA A 58 5.85 17.62 -0.69
N LEU A 59 6.88 18.45 -0.49
CA LEU A 59 7.71 18.46 0.72
C LEU A 59 7.18 19.47 1.75
N GLY A 60 6.61 18.98 2.84
CA GLY A 60 6.08 19.81 3.92
C GLY A 60 7.14 20.41 4.85
N ARG A 61 8.01 21.30 4.33
CA ARG A 61 9.12 21.88 5.11
C ARG A 61 8.65 22.89 6.17
N ASN A 62 7.58 23.63 5.86
CA ASN A 62 7.05 24.72 6.69
C ASN A 62 5.65 24.42 7.25
N GLY A 63 5.28 23.13 7.30
CA GLY A 63 3.94 22.68 7.65
C GLY A 63 3.59 21.39 6.92
N GLN A 64 2.47 20.79 7.29
CA GLN A 64 1.94 19.64 6.58
C GLN A 64 1.47 20.05 5.20
N VAL A 65 1.84 19.25 4.21
CA VAL A 65 1.27 19.28 2.85
C VAL A 65 0.81 17.89 2.48
N THR A 66 -0.25 17.80 1.69
CA THR A 66 -0.85 16.53 1.31
C THR A 66 -0.71 16.35 -0.20
N SER A 67 -0.27 15.17 -0.62
CA SER A 67 -0.32 14.72 -2.01
C SER A 67 -1.17 13.46 -2.10
N LYS A 68 -1.86 13.26 -3.22
CA LYS A 68 -2.56 12.01 -3.51
C LYS A 68 -1.72 11.14 -4.44
N ILE A 69 -1.66 9.86 -4.12
CA ILE A 69 -1.09 8.81 -4.98
C ILE A 69 -2.24 7.85 -5.28
N TYR A 70 -2.84 7.98 -6.46
CA TYR A 70 -3.94 7.10 -6.88
C TYR A 70 -3.43 5.69 -7.14
N LEU A 71 -4.29 4.73 -6.83
CA LEU A 71 -4.02 3.31 -6.93
C LEU A 71 -4.85 2.75 -8.07
N THR A 72 -4.21 2.00 -8.95
CA THR A 72 -4.85 1.28 -10.05
C THR A 72 -4.52 -0.20 -9.94
N ARG A 73 -5.44 -1.06 -10.38
CA ARG A 73 -5.27 -2.52 -10.32
C ARG A 73 -4.35 -2.99 -11.45
N GLY A 74 -3.37 -3.84 -11.14
CA GLY A 74 -2.47 -4.48 -12.12
C GLY A 74 -1.07 -4.76 -11.56
N GLU A 75 -0.10 -5.14 -12.41
CA GLU A 75 1.28 -5.35 -11.94
C GLU A 75 1.90 -4.11 -11.28
N PHE A 76 2.88 -4.31 -10.38
CA PHE A 76 3.58 -3.22 -9.71
C PHE A 76 4.26 -2.28 -10.71
N ALA A 77 3.75 -1.06 -10.83
CA ALA A 77 4.32 -0.04 -11.73
C ALA A 77 4.02 1.37 -11.22
N VAL A 78 4.94 2.30 -11.45
CA VAL A 78 4.62 3.73 -11.35
C VAL A 78 4.09 4.17 -12.72
N CYS A 79 2.78 4.37 -12.83
CA CYS A 79 2.16 4.85 -14.06
C CYS A 79 2.43 6.33 -14.26
N ASP A 80 2.35 7.10 -13.18
CA ASP A 80 2.65 8.53 -13.13
C ASP A 80 3.43 8.85 -11.86
N GLY A 81 4.65 9.36 -12.03
CA GLY A 81 5.56 9.65 -10.94
C GLY A 81 5.45 11.07 -10.36
N ASN A 82 4.51 11.91 -10.82
CA ASN A 82 4.45 13.32 -10.45
C ASN A 82 3.11 13.67 -9.77
N ALA A 83 3.15 14.08 -8.50
CA ALA A 83 1.93 14.44 -7.77
C ALA A 83 1.55 15.93 -7.87
N PHE A 84 2.00 16.62 -8.91
CA PHE A 84 1.85 18.09 -9.07
C PHE A 84 1.12 18.49 -10.34
N ASP A 85 0.67 17.51 -11.12
CA ASP A 85 -0.01 17.63 -12.40
C ASP A 85 -1.08 16.54 -12.51
N ALA A 86 -1.81 16.55 -13.62
CA ALA A 86 -2.87 15.59 -13.89
C ALA A 86 -2.36 14.15 -13.80
N ALA A 87 -3.14 13.29 -13.16
CA ALA A 87 -2.78 11.91 -12.88
C ALA A 87 -3.18 11.01 -14.05
N TYR A 88 -2.21 10.28 -14.62
CA TYR A 88 -2.46 9.33 -15.72
C TYR A 88 -2.23 7.87 -15.29
N ASP A 89 -3.15 6.99 -15.65
CA ASP A 89 -2.97 5.55 -15.46
C ASP A 89 -1.93 4.97 -16.43
N CYS A 90 -1.64 3.67 -16.29
CA CYS A 90 -0.64 2.99 -17.11
C CYS A 90 -1.06 2.84 -18.58
N ALA A 91 -2.33 3.08 -18.92
CA ALA A 91 -2.83 3.16 -20.30
C ALA A 91 -2.75 4.58 -20.88
N GLY A 92 -2.31 5.57 -20.08
CA GLY A 92 -2.21 6.97 -20.48
C GLY A 92 -3.54 7.72 -20.43
N GLN A 93 -4.55 7.18 -19.75
CA GLN A 93 -5.82 7.86 -19.51
C GLN A 93 -5.69 8.76 -18.27
N MET A 94 -6.11 10.02 -18.39
CA MET A 94 -6.22 10.91 -17.24
C MET A 94 -7.34 10.39 -16.32
N ILE A 95 -6.99 10.04 -15.08
CA ILE A 95 -7.96 9.56 -14.09
C ILE A 95 -8.36 10.66 -13.11
N GLN A 96 -7.45 11.61 -12.83
CA GLN A 96 -7.67 12.68 -11.85
C GLN A 96 -6.93 13.97 -12.25
N HIS A 97 -7.42 15.11 -11.77
CA HIS A 97 -6.88 16.42 -12.16
C HIS A 97 -5.53 16.78 -11.51
N GLU A 98 -5.18 16.13 -10.41
CA GLU A 98 -3.89 16.29 -9.74
C GLU A 98 -3.53 15.04 -8.91
N GLY A 99 -2.35 14.48 -9.11
CA GLY A 99 -1.79 13.41 -8.28
C GLY A 99 -0.89 12.45 -9.05
N ALA A 100 -0.14 11.62 -8.31
CA ALA A 100 0.65 10.55 -8.90
C ALA A 100 -0.19 9.27 -9.03
N VAL A 101 0.30 8.28 -9.77
CA VAL A 101 -0.40 6.99 -9.95
C VAL A 101 0.56 5.82 -9.77
N PHE A 102 0.18 4.91 -8.87
CA PHE A 102 0.84 3.64 -8.65
C PHE A 102 -0.12 2.49 -8.98
N GLN A 103 0.36 1.50 -9.72
CA GLN A 103 -0.38 0.29 -10.04
C GLN A 103 0.11 -0.85 -9.15
N LEU A 104 -0.83 -1.64 -8.63
CA LEU A 104 -0.60 -2.80 -7.77
C LEU A 104 -1.80 -3.77 -7.85
N PRO A 105 -1.59 -5.09 -7.69
CA PRO A 105 -2.69 -6.04 -7.69
C PRO A 105 -3.47 -5.93 -6.40
N CYS A 106 -4.70 -6.45 -6.37
CA CYS A 106 -5.38 -6.65 -5.09
C CYS A 106 -4.58 -7.65 -4.23
N ASN A 107 -4.38 -7.34 -2.95
CA ASN A 107 -3.55 -8.17 -2.07
C ASN A 107 -4.36 -9.29 -1.40
N GLU A 108 -4.02 -10.54 -1.71
CA GLU A 108 -4.65 -11.72 -1.10
C GLU A 108 -4.03 -12.08 0.26
N ASN A 109 -2.92 -11.44 0.64
CA ASN A 109 -2.23 -11.65 1.92
C ASN A 109 -2.58 -10.54 2.93
N LEU A 110 -3.85 -10.49 3.31
CA LEU A 110 -4.37 -9.60 4.36
C LEU A 110 -4.72 -10.39 5.61
N SER A 111 -4.58 -9.75 6.77
CA SER A 111 -4.98 -10.30 8.07
C SER A 111 -6.19 -9.54 8.62
N GLU A 112 -7.14 -10.27 9.21
CA GLU A 112 -8.27 -9.71 9.96
C GLU A 112 -7.80 -8.75 11.06
N ASP A 113 -6.80 -9.12 11.87
CA ASP A 113 -6.26 -8.29 12.96
C ASP A 113 -7.34 -7.67 13.88
N GLY A 114 -8.35 -8.46 14.21
CA GLY A 114 -9.45 -8.04 15.10
C GLY A 114 -10.58 -7.26 14.42
N VAL A 115 -10.55 -7.11 13.09
CA VAL A 115 -11.66 -6.63 12.26
C VAL A 115 -12.02 -7.67 11.20
N ASP A 116 -13.28 -7.73 10.79
CA ASP A 116 -13.72 -8.67 9.75
C ASP A 116 -13.08 -8.30 8.41
N LEU A 117 -12.57 -9.31 7.68
CA LEU A 117 -11.91 -9.12 6.39
C LEU A 117 -12.89 -9.30 5.24
N VAL A 118 -13.03 -8.27 4.42
CA VAL A 118 -13.62 -8.32 3.08
C VAL A 118 -12.45 -8.51 2.09
N PRO A 119 -12.27 -9.73 1.55
CA PRO A 119 -11.11 -10.08 0.72
C PRO A 119 -11.19 -9.45 -0.67
N CYS A 120 -10.20 -9.69 -1.52
CA CYS A 120 -10.29 -9.37 -2.94
C CYS A 120 -11.54 -9.99 -3.57
N ASP A 121 -12.15 -9.26 -4.50
CA ASP A 121 -13.16 -9.83 -5.38
C ASP A 121 -12.51 -10.75 -6.43
N ASP A 122 -13.31 -11.62 -7.06
CA ASP A 122 -12.84 -12.50 -8.14
C ASP A 122 -12.61 -11.75 -9.48
N LEU A 123 -12.46 -10.42 -9.44
CA LEU A 123 -12.40 -9.55 -10.61
C LEU A 123 -11.00 -8.95 -10.79
N GLY A 124 -10.34 -9.28 -11.90
CA GLY A 124 -9.09 -8.65 -12.31
C GLY A 124 -7.85 -9.18 -11.59
N ASP A 125 -6.80 -8.37 -11.55
CA ASP A 125 -5.48 -8.81 -11.09
C ASP A 125 -5.38 -8.86 -9.55
N THR A 126 -5.07 -10.05 -9.04
CA THR A 126 -4.78 -10.34 -7.62
C THR A 126 -3.40 -10.95 -7.45
N ALA A 127 -2.81 -10.80 -6.27
CA ALA A 127 -1.60 -11.49 -5.86
C ALA A 127 -1.47 -11.50 -4.33
N ALA A 128 -0.81 -12.50 -3.76
CA ALA A 128 -0.38 -12.48 -2.36
C ALA A 128 0.99 -11.79 -2.24
N TYR A 129 1.12 -10.77 -1.37
CA TYR A 129 2.41 -10.11 -1.11
C TYR A 129 2.48 -9.43 0.26
N GLU A 130 3.70 -9.18 0.72
CA GLU A 130 3.97 -8.34 1.90
C GLU A 130 4.53 -6.97 1.50
N VAL A 131 4.14 -5.92 2.22
CA VAL A 131 4.66 -4.56 2.04
C VAL A 131 5.46 -4.15 3.27
N TYR A 132 6.68 -3.67 3.04
CA TYR A 132 7.55 -3.15 4.08
C TYR A 132 7.93 -1.71 3.77
N ALA A 133 7.82 -0.81 4.75
CA ALA A 133 8.15 0.60 4.60
C ALA A 133 9.18 1.08 5.61
N ARG A 134 9.96 2.10 5.22
CA ARG A 134 10.82 2.87 6.11
C ARG A 134 11.00 4.30 5.67
N ALA A 135 11.32 5.17 6.62
CA ALA A 135 11.72 6.54 6.39
C ALA A 135 13.25 6.64 6.16
N LEU A 136 13.69 7.43 5.19
CA LEU A 136 15.10 7.68 4.86
C LEU A 136 15.36 9.17 4.55
N GLY A 137 16.61 9.50 4.24
CA GLY A 137 17.05 10.86 3.92
C GLY A 137 17.43 11.68 5.14
N GLN A 138 17.16 12.98 5.12
CA GLN A 138 17.50 13.89 6.21
C GLN A 138 16.64 13.61 7.46
N PRO A 139 17.24 13.53 8.67
CA PRO A 139 16.51 13.43 9.94
C PRO A 139 15.44 14.50 10.16
N ASN A 140 14.48 14.16 11.02
CA ASN A 140 13.39 15.01 11.55
C ASN A 140 12.21 15.27 10.61
N GLY A 141 12.12 14.56 9.49
CA GLY A 141 10.92 14.54 8.65
C GLY A 141 10.00 13.38 9.01
N SER A 142 8.70 13.53 8.78
CA SER A 142 7.75 12.42 8.83
C SER A 142 6.73 12.48 7.71
N ALA A 143 6.10 11.35 7.42
CA ALA A 143 4.92 11.28 6.58
C ALA A 143 3.92 10.29 7.17
N THR A 144 2.65 10.63 7.08
CA THR A 144 1.54 9.70 7.34
C THR A 144 0.96 9.29 5.99
N ILE A 145 0.74 8.00 5.80
CA ILE A 145 0.12 7.44 4.60
C ILE A 145 -1.18 6.78 5.03
N THR A 146 -2.31 7.25 4.51
CA THR A 146 -3.64 6.71 4.79
C THR A 146 -4.28 6.24 3.48
N THR A 147 -4.75 5.00 3.44
CA THR A 147 -5.53 4.49 2.31
C THR A 147 -6.92 5.09 2.34
N CYS A 148 -7.38 5.62 1.21
CA CYS A 148 -8.70 6.21 1.04
C CYS A 148 -9.31 5.74 -0.29
N ALA A 149 -10.64 5.83 -0.40
CA ALA A 149 -11.38 5.56 -1.63
C ALA A 149 -12.68 6.38 -1.64
N THR A 150 -13.37 6.42 -2.77
CA THR A 150 -14.69 7.05 -2.91
C THR A 150 -15.76 5.97 -2.90
N ASP A 151 -16.74 6.08 -2.01
CA ASP A 151 -17.93 5.21 -2.03
C ASP A 151 -18.83 5.63 -3.21
N VAL A 152 -19.11 4.71 -4.14
CA VAL A 152 -19.94 5.02 -5.33
C VAL A 152 -21.41 5.33 -4.99
N THR A 153 -21.89 4.89 -3.83
CA THR A 153 -23.28 5.07 -3.41
C THR A 153 -23.51 6.49 -2.91
N THR A 154 -22.56 7.00 -2.11
CA THR A 154 -22.65 8.33 -1.48
C THR A 154 -21.89 9.41 -2.25
N GLY A 155 -20.87 9.02 -3.01
CA GLY A 155 -19.90 9.92 -3.64
C GLY A 155 -18.89 10.52 -2.64
N GLU A 156 -18.88 10.05 -1.39
CA GLU A 156 -17.99 10.56 -0.36
C GLU A 156 -16.64 9.84 -0.34
N VAL A 157 -15.59 10.59 -0.02
CA VAL A 157 -14.27 10.02 0.24
C VAL A 157 -14.25 9.42 1.65
N VAL A 158 -13.99 8.12 1.73
CA VAL A 158 -13.78 7.37 2.96
C VAL A 158 -12.29 7.08 3.10
N CYS A 159 -11.71 7.45 4.24
CA CYS A 159 -10.32 7.17 4.58
C CYS A 159 -10.23 6.17 5.72
N SER A 160 -9.21 5.32 5.66
CA SER A 160 -8.99 4.23 6.60
C SER A 160 -8.84 4.77 8.03
N ALA A 161 -9.40 4.05 9.00
CA ALA A 161 -9.12 4.24 10.41
C ALA A 161 -7.66 3.93 10.78
N GLU A 162 -6.97 3.14 9.95
CA GLU A 162 -5.56 2.81 10.07
C GLU A 162 -4.69 3.65 9.13
N ASN A 163 -3.42 3.84 9.50
CA ASN A 163 -2.46 4.56 8.70
C ASN A 163 -1.03 4.12 9.03
N VAL A 164 -0.11 4.42 8.12
CA VAL A 164 1.32 4.24 8.33
C VAL A 164 1.97 5.57 8.67
N LEU A 165 2.53 5.67 9.88
CA LEU A 165 3.39 6.79 10.26
C LEU A 165 4.87 6.45 10.05
N LEU A 166 5.50 7.09 9.07
CA LEU A 166 6.92 7.00 8.81
C LEU A 166 7.65 8.19 9.43
N VAL A 167 8.53 7.95 10.41
CA VAL A 167 9.33 8.99 11.07
C VAL A 167 10.81 8.77 10.78
N ARG A 168 11.49 9.79 10.24
CA ARG A 168 12.92 9.75 9.97
C ARG A 168 13.71 10.21 11.18
N ASN A 169 14.05 9.28 12.08
CA ASN A 169 14.90 9.52 13.24
C ASN A 169 16.38 9.66 12.84
N LYS A 170 17.28 9.99 13.78
CA LYS A 170 18.73 9.89 13.55
C LYS A 170 19.18 8.42 13.52
N GLY A 171 20.29 8.14 12.83
CA GLY A 171 20.86 6.78 12.74
C GLY A 171 20.25 5.92 11.63
N GLN A 172 20.45 4.61 11.73
CA GLN A 172 19.90 3.63 10.78
C GLN A 172 18.38 3.51 10.96
N GLN A 173 17.66 3.34 9.86
CA GLN A 173 16.22 3.09 9.85
C GLN A 173 15.97 1.69 9.33
N THR A 174 15.14 0.95 10.06
CA THR A 174 14.68 -0.38 9.69
C THR A 174 13.33 -0.31 9.01
N PHE A 175 13.03 -1.34 8.24
CA PHE A 175 11.71 -1.57 7.71
C PHE A 175 10.76 -2.08 8.77
N SER A 176 9.49 -1.74 8.62
CA SER A 176 8.35 -2.32 9.32
C SER A 176 7.39 -2.90 8.28
N ASN A 177 6.73 -4.01 8.62
CA ASN A 177 5.62 -4.54 7.83
C ASN A 177 4.45 -3.54 7.93
N VAL A 178 3.87 -3.19 6.79
CA VAL A 178 2.75 -2.24 6.62
C VAL A 178 1.73 -2.78 5.60
N THR A 179 1.68 -4.10 5.48
CA THR A 179 0.92 -4.80 4.44
C THR A 179 -0.55 -4.45 4.54
N ASN A 180 -1.13 -4.61 5.72
CA ASN A 180 -2.53 -4.33 5.97
C ASN A 180 -2.87 -2.86 5.66
N GLU A 181 -2.14 -1.91 6.25
CA GLU A 181 -2.48 -0.49 6.20
C GLU A 181 -2.39 0.11 4.79
N LEU A 182 -1.45 -0.35 3.96
CA LEU A 182 -1.26 0.16 2.60
C LEU A 182 -1.97 -0.63 1.51
N THR A 183 -2.53 -1.80 1.84
CA THR A 183 -3.24 -2.66 0.87
C THR A 183 -4.68 -2.98 1.29
N SER A 184 -5.23 -2.20 2.21
CA SER A 184 -6.65 -2.25 2.58
C SER A 184 -7.15 -0.90 3.12
N LEU A 185 -8.46 -0.75 3.16
CA LEU A 185 -9.19 0.31 3.85
C LEU A 185 -9.87 -0.29 5.08
N VAL A 186 -9.68 0.29 6.26
CA VAL A 186 -10.48 -0.05 7.44
C VAL A 186 -11.56 1.00 7.63
N ALA A 187 -12.81 0.64 7.36
CA ALA A 187 -13.95 1.53 7.42
C ALA A 187 -15.19 0.77 7.88
N ASN A 188 -16.21 1.48 8.31
CA ASN A 188 -17.52 0.92 8.55
C ASN A 188 -18.33 1.00 7.25
N ILE A 189 -18.67 -0.15 6.67
CA ILE A 189 -19.24 -0.20 5.31
C ILE A 189 -20.71 -0.59 5.26
N ASP A 190 -21.29 -1.05 6.37
CA ASP A 190 -22.67 -1.52 6.44
C ASP A 190 -23.53 -0.79 7.50
N ALA A 191 -22.98 0.28 8.10
CA ALA A 191 -23.60 1.09 9.14
C ALA A 191 -23.95 0.32 10.43
N ASP A 192 -23.24 -0.77 10.71
CA ASP A 192 -23.24 -1.42 12.02
C ASP A 192 -22.25 -0.70 12.98
N PRO A 193 -21.93 -1.19 14.20
CA PRO A 193 -20.93 -0.58 15.08
C PRO A 193 -19.51 -1.12 14.90
N GLN A 194 -19.28 -2.02 13.95
CA GLN A 194 -18.02 -2.67 13.63
C GLN A 194 -17.32 -1.98 12.46
N PHE A 195 -16.06 -2.33 12.27
CA PHE A 195 -15.26 -1.86 11.15
C PHE A 195 -14.78 -3.10 10.42
N GLU A 196 -14.70 -2.99 9.11
CA GLU A 196 -14.25 -4.05 8.22
C GLU A 196 -12.93 -3.63 7.59
N ARG A 197 -12.03 -4.60 7.41
CA ARG A 197 -10.87 -4.44 6.54
C ARG A 197 -11.28 -4.83 5.13
N VAL A 198 -11.34 -3.85 4.25
CA VAL A 198 -11.69 -4.03 2.84
C VAL A 198 -10.44 -4.01 1.98
N ALA A 199 -10.20 -5.09 1.26
CA ALA A 199 -9.10 -5.18 0.30
C ALA A 199 -9.22 -4.07 -0.77
N LEU A 200 -8.08 -3.62 -1.30
CA LEU A 200 -8.08 -2.62 -2.38
C LEU A 200 -8.95 -3.06 -3.56
N PHE A 201 -9.60 -2.09 -4.19
CA PHE A 201 -10.38 -2.26 -5.42
C PHE A 201 -11.65 -3.13 -5.26
N HIS A 202 -12.09 -3.38 -4.04
CA HIS A 202 -13.36 -4.07 -3.78
C HIS A 202 -14.55 -3.09 -3.88
N ASP A 203 -15.64 -3.53 -4.49
CA ASP A 203 -16.90 -2.77 -4.54
C ASP A 203 -17.47 -2.53 -3.12
N PRO A 204 -18.12 -1.39 -2.82
CA PRO A 204 -18.57 -0.35 -3.73
C PRO A 204 -17.55 0.81 -3.85
N PHE A 205 -16.27 0.61 -3.57
CA PHE A 205 -15.29 1.70 -3.55
C PHE A 205 -14.54 1.84 -4.87
N VAL A 206 -14.37 3.09 -5.32
CA VAL A 206 -13.61 3.48 -6.51
C VAL A 206 -12.60 4.57 -6.18
N ASP A 207 -11.81 5.02 -7.17
CA ASP A 207 -10.85 6.12 -7.01
C ASP A 207 -9.91 5.93 -5.81
N TRP A 208 -9.41 4.71 -5.60
CA TRP A 208 -8.53 4.38 -4.47
C TRP A 208 -7.25 5.22 -4.52
N PHE A 209 -6.79 5.72 -3.37
CA PHE A 209 -5.55 6.48 -3.28
C PHE A 209 -4.90 6.36 -1.90
N TRP A 210 -3.58 6.54 -1.86
CA TRP A 210 -2.89 6.89 -0.64
C TRP A 210 -2.90 8.42 -0.46
N GLN A 211 -3.51 8.88 0.63
CA GLN A 211 -3.33 10.23 1.13
C GLN A 211 -1.95 10.32 1.80
N TYR A 212 -1.02 11.01 1.16
CA TYR A 212 0.36 11.15 1.64
C TYR A 212 0.54 12.52 2.32
N ASP A 213 0.43 12.52 3.65
CA ASP A 213 0.58 13.70 4.50
C ASP A 213 2.04 13.90 4.89
N ASN A 214 2.73 14.77 4.16
CA ASN A 214 4.16 14.99 4.32
C ASN A 214 4.46 16.15 5.28
N ARG A 215 5.26 15.89 6.31
CA ARG A 215 5.83 16.86 7.26
C ARG A 215 7.36 16.84 7.16
N GLY A 216 7.86 17.06 5.95
CA GLY A 216 9.28 17.21 5.66
C GLY A 216 10.05 15.90 5.48
N LEU A 217 9.39 14.75 5.35
CA LEU A 217 10.04 13.50 4.98
C LEU A 217 10.57 13.57 3.54
N ARG A 218 11.86 13.31 3.39
CA ARG A 218 12.55 13.38 2.09
C ARG A 218 12.41 12.11 1.26
N LEU A 219 12.36 10.95 1.91
CA LEU A 219 12.26 9.66 1.24
C LEU A 219 11.51 8.67 2.13
N ALA A 220 10.36 8.19 1.66
CA ALA A 220 9.80 6.93 2.09
C ALA A 220 10.22 5.85 1.08
N GLN A 221 10.74 4.74 1.58
CA GLN A 221 11.07 3.58 0.75
C GLN A 221 10.15 2.43 1.13
N LEU A 222 9.44 1.92 0.13
CA LEU A 222 8.55 0.77 0.23
C LEU A 222 9.15 -0.39 -0.56
N ARG A 223 8.89 -1.61 -0.09
CA ARG A 223 9.25 -2.85 -0.77
C ARG A 223 8.06 -3.80 -0.76
N PHE A 224 7.75 -4.37 -1.91
CA PHE A 224 6.66 -5.30 -2.13
C PHE A 224 7.26 -6.67 -2.44
N TYR A 225 7.00 -7.65 -1.58
CA TYR A 225 7.56 -8.99 -1.66
C TYR A 225 6.45 -9.97 -2.06
N PRO A 226 6.43 -10.45 -3.31
CA PRO A 226 5.49 -11.48 -3.74
C PRO A 226 5.62 -12.75 -2.90
N ILE A 227 4.50 -13.36 -2.55
CA ILE A 227 4.41 -14.66 -1.89
C ILE A 227 4.00 -15.69 -2.96
N PRO A 228 4.83 -16.72 -3.21
CA PRO A 228 4.51 -17.79 -4.17
C PRO A 228 3.36 -18.71 -3.74
#